data_AF-A0A3G6UPJ2-F1
#
_entry.id   AF-A0A3G6UPJ2-F1
#
_cell.length_a   1.000
_cell.length_b   1.000
_cell.length_c   1.000
_cell.angle_alpha   90.00
_cell.angle_beta   90.00
_cell.angle_gamma   90.00
#
_symmetry.space_group_name_H-M   'P 1'
#
loop_
_entity.id
_entity.type
_entity.pdbx_description
1 polymer ?
#
loop_
_entity_poly.entity_id
_entity_poly.type
_entity_poly.pdbx_seq_one_letter_code
_entity_poly.pdbx_strand_id
1 'polypeptide(L)'
;MAVWIISLIAGLFLLRMIVRFIWSGTITFHVNRIKEDPNEERSAIFLKKMKMVWSVPNKPHLWIGLKEAYFVILNSRHIDFETKLSIYQLLTKRRVYGLRKPYKRLHSKAIAEPSA
;
A
#
# COMPACT_ATOMS: atom_id res chain seq x y z
N MET A 1 9.41 4.45 43.20
CA MET A 1 9.91 4.18 41.83
C MET A 1 8.92 3.41 40.95
N ALA A 2 8.27 2.35 41.46
CA ALA A 2 7.33 1.55 40.67
C ALA A 2 6.16 2.34 40.02
N VAL A 3 5.59 3.32 40.71
CA VAL A 3 4.45 4.12 40.20
C VAL A 3 4.81 4.90 38.91
N TRP A 4 5.99 5.51 38.86
CA TRP A 4 6.46 6.24 37.68
C TRP A 4 6.69 5.31 36.48
N ILE A 5 7.17 4.09 36.74
CA ILE A 5 7.38 3.07 35.71
C ILE A 5 6.04 2.58 35.16
N ILE A 6 5.06 2.32 36.02
CA ILE A 6 3.71 1.90 35.61
C ILE A 6 3.03 2.99 34.77
N SER A 7 3.10 4.25 35.20
CA SER A 7 2.57 5.39 34.44
C SER A 7 3.25 5.56 33.08
N LEU A 8 4.57 5.35 33.00
CA LEU A 8 5.31 5.37 31.74
C LEU A 8 4.85 4.25 30.79
N ILE A 9 4.70 3.02 31.29
CA ILE A 9 4.23 1.87 30.49
C ILE A 9 2.81 2.12 29.98
N ALA A 10 1.90 2.61 30.84
CA ALA A 10 0.54 2.95 30.45
C ALA A 10 0.52 4.06 29.37
N GLY A 11 1.35 5.10 29.53
CA GLY A 11 1.51 6.16 28.54
C GLY A 11 2.00 5.65 27.18
N LEU A 12 3.03 4.79 27.16
CA LEU A 12 3.53 4.17 25.93
C LEU A 12 2.50 3.26 25.27
N PHE A 13 1.70 2.55 26.06
CA PHE A 13 0.61 1.72 25.56
C PHE A 13 -0.49 2.56 24.90
N LEU A 14 -0.92 3.65 25.54
CA LEU A 14 -1.90 4.59 24.98
C LEU A 14 -1.37 5.25 23.69
N LEU A 15 -0.11 5.70 23.69
CA LEU A 15 0.54 6.26 22.51
C LEU A 15 0.53 5.26 21.35
N ARG A 16 0.86 3.98 21.63
CA ARG A 16 0.81 2.92 20.62
C ARG A 16 -0.59 2.72 20.05
N MET A 17 -1.63 2.85 20.85
CA MET A 17 -3.02 2.77 20.37
C MET A 17 -3.39 3.95 19.47
N ILE A 18 -3.07 5.18 19.89
CA ILE A 18 -3.33 6.40 19.12
C ILE A 18 -2.63 6.32 17.76
N VAL A 19 -1.34 5.95 17.76
CA VAL A 19 -0.55 5.78 16.55
C VAL A 19 -1.22 4.76 15.60
N ARG A 20 -1.64 3.59 16.11
CA ARG A 20 -2.36 2.58 15.30
C ARG A 20 -3.68 3.10 14.73
N PHE A 21 -4.40 3.92 15.48
CA PHE A 21 -5.66 4.53 15.03
C PHE A 21 -5.41 5.50 13.87
N ILE A 22 -4.44 6.41 14.02
CA ILE A 22 -4.06 7.38 12.97
C ILE A 22 -3.59 6.66 11.70
N TRP A 23 -2.76 5.62 11.84
CA TRP A 23 -2.32 4.82 10.70
C TRP A 23 -3.49 4.12 9.99
N SER A 24 -4.44 3.56 10.75
CA SER A 24 -5.64 2.91 10.18
C SER A 24 -6.42 3.91 9.32
N GLY A 25 -6.68 5.12 9.85
CA GLY A 25 -7.41 6.16 9.13
C GLY A 25 -6.69 6.61 7.85
N THR A 26 -5.37 6.81 7.94
CA THR A 26 -4.53 7.19 6.80
C THR A 26 -4.58 6.13 5.70
N ILE A 27 -4.47 4.84 6.05
CA ILE A 27 -4.56 3.73 5.11
C ILE A 27 -5.92 3.73 4.42
N THR A 28 -7.02 3.74 5.18
CA THR A 28 -8.38 3.69 4.63
C THR A 28 -8.64 4.85 3.68
N PHE A 29 -8.24 6.07 4.06
CA PHE A 29 -8.41 7.26 3.22
C PHE A 29 -7.71 7.10 1.86
N HIS A 30 -6.45 6.68 1.86
CA HIS A 30 -5.67 6.53 0.64
C HIS A 30 -6.11 5.33 -0.21
N VAL A 31 -6.58 4.25 0.42
CA VAL A 31 -7.19 3.11 -0.26
C VAL A 31 -8.44 3.54 -1.03
N ASN A 32 -9.35 4.28 -0.37
CA ASN A 32 -10.59 4.73 -1.00
C ASN A 32 -10.31 5.67 -2.19
N ARG A 33 -9.35 6.59 -2.03
CA ARG A 33 -8.94 7.48 -3.12
C ARG A 33 -8.40 6.75 -4.36
N ILE A 34 -7.65 5.67 -4.17
CA ILE A 34 -7.17 4.84 -5.30
C ILE A 34 -8.32 4.10 -5.98
N LYS A 35 -9.29 3.62 -5.20
CA LYS A 35 -10.46 2.91 -5.73
C LYS A 35 -11.37 3.85 -6.55
N GLU A 36 -11.49 5.10 -6.13
CA GLU A 36 -12.30 6.12 -6.82
C GLU A 36 -11.64 6.57 -8.14
N ASP A 37 -10.33 6.83 -8.14
CA ASP A 37 -9.62 7.37 -9.31
C ASP A 37 -8.18 6.80 -9.41
N PRO A 38 -8.01 5.66 -10.12
CA PRO A 38 -6.74 4.96 -10.21
C PRO A 38 -5.83 5.54 -11.31
N ASN A 39 -5.15 6.64 -10.97
CA ASN A 39 -4.16 7.29 -11.83
C ASN A 39 -2.73 7.24 -11.25
N GLU A 40 -1.75 7.63 -12.06
CA GLU A 40 -0.32 7.61 -11.71
C GLU A 40 -0.01 8.51 -10.51
N GLU A 41 -0.52 9.75 -10.53
CA GLU A 41 -0.27 10.74 -9.46
C GLU A 41 -0.80 10.25 -8.10
N ARG A 42 -2.03 9.73 -8.07
CA ARG A 42 -2.65 9.16 -6.87
C ARG A 42 -1.86 7.95 -6.37
N SER A 43 -1.36 7.12 -7.28
CA SER A 43 -0.54 5.95 -6.94
C SER A 43 0.82 6.34 -6.35
N ALA A 44 1.45 7.39 -6.89
CA ALA A 44 2.67 7.95 -6.32
C ALA A 44 2.43 8.56 -4.92
N ILE A 45 1.32 9.28 -4.72
CA ILE A 45 0.92 9.80 -3.40
C ILE A 45 0.66 8.66 -2.43
N PHE A 46 -0.06 7.62 -2.86
CA PHE A 46 -0.31 6.41 -2.08
C PHE A 46 1.01 5.78 -1.64
N LEU A 47 1.95 5.56 -2.56
CA LEU A 47 3.28 5.03 -2.26
C LEU A 47 4.02 5.89 -1.23
N LYS A 48 4.04 7.21 -1.42
CA LYS A 48 4.70 8.16 -0.50
C LYS A 48 4.13 8.08 0.91
N LYS A 49 2.81 8.00 1.04
CA LYS A 49 2.11 7.94 2.34
C LYS A 49 2.26 6.58 2.99
N MET A 50 2.18 5.49 2.23
CA MET A 50 2.39 4.13 2.74
C MET A 50 3.85 3.88 3.18
N LYS A 51 4.84 4.58 2.62
CA LYS A 51 6.23 4.54 3.13
C LYS A 51 6.31 5.04 4.56
N MET A 52 5.54 6.06 4.92
CA MET A 52 5.50 6.61 6.28
C MET A 52 4.91 5.60 7.26
N VAL A 53 3.92 4.81 6.83
CA VAL A 53 3.25 3.79 7.66
C VAL A 53 4.27 2.77 8.16
N TRP A 54 4.59 2.82 9.45
CA TRP A 54 5.55 1.89 10.05
C TRP A 54 5.06 0.45 10.05
N SER A 55 3.78 0.25 10.37
CA SER A 55 3.14 -1.06 10.42
C SER A 55 1.69 -0.94 10.01
N VAL A 56 1.22 -1.89 9.20
CA VAL A 56 -0.21 -2.07 8.98
C VAL A 56 -0.78 -2.76 10.22
N PRO A 57 -1.80 -2.19 10.89
CA PRO A 57 -2.47 -2.85 12.00
C PRO A 57 -3.03 -4.22 11.58
N ASN A 58 -3.05 -5.19 12.51
CA ASN A 58 -3.65 -6.50 12.24
C ASN A 58 -5.18 -6.40 12.26
N LYS A 59 -5.75 -5.83 11.20
CA LYS A 59 -7.19 -5.62 11.01
C LYS A 59 -7.57 -6.15 9.63
N PRO A 60 -8.45 -7.17 9.52
CA PRO A 60 -8.79 -7.79 8.24
C PRO A 60 -9.26 -6.80 7.17
N HIS A 61 -10.13 -5.85 7.53
CA HIS A 61 -10.64 -4.85 6.58
C HIS A 61 -9.54 -3.95 5.97
N LEU A 62 -8.51 -3.59 6.74
CA LEU A 62 -7.39 -2.80 6.21
C LEU A 62 -6.57 -3.61 5.22
N TRP A 63 -6.34 -4.89 5.53
CA TRP A 63 -5.58 -5.78 4.65
C TRP A 63 -6.32 -6.04 3.36
N ILE A 64 -7.63 -6.31 3.44
CA ILE A 64 -8.50 -6.45 2.27
C ILE A 64 -8.48 -5.18 1.45
N GLY A 65 -8.68 -4.01 2.07
CA GLY A 65 -8.65 -2.72 1.37
C GLY A 65 -7.32 -2.43 0.67
N LEU A 66 -6.19 -2.74 1.30
CA LEU A 66 -4.86 -2.61 0.68
C LEU A 66 -4.69 -3.55 -0.52
N LYS A 67 -5.16 -4.79 -0.42
CA LYS A 67 -5.12 -5.75 -1.54
C LYS A 67 -5.99 -5.29 -2.69
N GLU A 68 -7.19 -4.78 -2.42
CA GLU A 68 -8.11 -4.25 -3.43
C GLU A 68 -7.53 -3.02 -4.11
N ALA A 69 -6.98 -2.06 -3.35
CA ALA A 69 -6.31 -0.90 -3.92
C ALA A 69 -5.13 -1.32 -4.80
N TYR A 70 -4.32 -2.28 -4.33
CA TYR A 70 -3.22 -2.82 -5.14
C TYR A 70 -3.72 -3.52 -6.40
N PHE A 71 -4.80 -4.29 -6.32
CA PHE A 71 -5.39 -4.96 -7.48
C PHE A 71 -5.87 -3.97 -8.53
N VAL A 72 -6.52 -2.88 -8.11
CA VAL A 72 -6.92 -1.77 -9.00
C VAL A 72 -5.69 -1.16 -9.66
N ILE A 73 -4.65 -0.85 -8.88
CA ILE A 73 -3.39 -0.28 -9.38
C ILE A 73 -2.74 -1.21 -10.40
N LEU A 74 -2.64 -2.51 -10.08
CA LEU A 74 -2.01 -3.51 -10.92
C LEU A 74 -2.66 -3.60 -12.30
N ASN A 75 -3.99 -3.55 -12.35
CA ASN A 75 -4.78 -3.68 -13.58
C ASN A 75 -5.00 -2.36 -14.35
N SER A 76 -4.68 -1.21 -13.75
CA SER A 76 -4.77 0.08 -14.46
C SER A 76 -3.75 0.16 -15.58
N ARG A 77 -4.19 0.59 -16.78
CA ARG A 77 -3.30 0.84 -17.93
C ARG A 77 -2.54 2.16 -17.82
N HIS A 78 -3.03 3.08 -17.00
CA HIS A 78 -2.48 4.43 -16.85
C HIS A 78 -1.39 4.54 -15.78
N ILE A 79 -1.08 3.44 -15.10
CA ILE A 79 -0.07 3.40 -14.05
C ILE A 79 1.17 2.67 -14.57
N ASP A 80 2.32 3.30 -14.39
CA ASP A 80 3.60 2.76 -14.84
C ASP A 80 4.00 1.49 -14.07
N PHE A 81 4.78 0.64 -14.74
CA PHE A 81 5.31 -0.58 -14.17
C PHE A 81 6.15 -0.33 -12.92
N GLU A 82 6.99 0.71 -12.91
CA GLU A 82 7.89 1.00 -11.77
C GLU A 82 7.10 1.38 -10.52
N THR A 83 6.00 2.12 -10.69
CA THR A 83 5.07 2.47 -9.60
C THR A 83 4.36 1.23 -9.06
N LYS A 84 3.85 0.36 -9.95
CA LYS A 84 3.24 -0.92 -9.55
C LYS A 84 4.21 -1.80 -8.76
N LEU A 85 5.46 -1.89 -9.23
CA LEU A 85 6.51 -2.69 -8.59
C LEU A 85 6.88 -2.13 -7.22
N SER A 86 7.04 -0.81 -7.11
CA SER A 86 7.36 -0.13 -5.86
C SER A 86 6.28 -0.35 -4.80
N ILE A 87 5.01 -0.28 -5.20
CA ILE A 87 3.88 -0.52 -4.29
C ILE A 87 3.84 -1.99 -3.87
N TYR A 88 4.03 -2.93 -4.80
CA TYR A 88 4.13 -4.36 -4.49
C TYR A 88 5.20 -4.66 -3.44
N GLN A 89 6.42 -4.15 -3.66
CA GLN A 89 7.55 -4.36 -2.74
C GLN A 89 7.25 -3.76 -1.36
N LEU A 90 6.68 -2.55 -1.33
CA LEU A 90 6.32 -1.89 -0.09
C LEU A 90 5.28 -2.70 0.71
N LEU A 91 4.18 -3.09 0.08
CA LEU A 91 3.11 -3.84 0.76
C LEU A 91 3.59 -5.22 1.21
N THR A 92 4.43 -5.89 0.41
CA THR A 92 5.08 -7.16 0.80
C THR A 92 5.97 -6.98 2.01
N LYS A 93 6.79 -5.91 2.06
CA LYS A 93 7.64 -5.56 3.21
C LYS A 93 6.80 -5.28 4.47
N ARG A 94 5.58 -4.76 4.31
CA ARG A 94 4.61 -4.54 5.39
C ARG A 94 3.77 -5.78 5.73
N ARG A 95 4.13 -6.96 5.20
CA ARG A 95 3.47 -8.25 5.46
C ARG A 95 2.02 -8.31 4.97
N VAL A 96 1.68 -7.57 3.93
CA VAL A 96 0.42 -7.76 3.20
C VAL A 96 0.61 -8.94 2.26
N TYR A 97 0.18 -10.13 2.68
CA TYR A 97 0.39 -11.38 1.93
C TYR A 97 -0.62 -11.59 0.80
N GLY A 98 -0.26 -12.44 -0.17
CA GLY A 98 -1.14 -12.84 -1.28
C GLY A 98 -1.27 -11.80 -2.39
N LEU A 99 -0.26 -10.93 -2.56
CA LEU A 99 -0.19 -9.98 -3.66
C LEU A 99 0.48 -10.65 -4.88
N ARG A 100 -0.03 -10.38 -6.08
CA ARG A 100 0.59 -10.83 -7.32
C ARG A 100 1.68 -9.84 -7.75
N LYS A 101 2.90 -10.31 -8.03
CA LYS A 101 3.98 -9.47 -8.56
C LYS A 101 3.58 -8.87 -9.92
N PRO A 102 3.85 -7.58 -10.19
CA PRO A 102 3.58 -7.01 -11.50
C PRO A 102 4.55 -7.60 -12.52
N TYR A 103 4.05 -7.87 -13.72
CA TYR A 103 4.84 -8.38 -14.84
C TYR A 103 5.13 -7.23 -15.79
N LYS A 104 6.40 -7.00 -16.11
CA LYS A 104 6.78 -6.10 -17.19
C LYS A 104 6.38 -6.81 -18.48
N ARG A 105 5.27 -6.40 -19.09
CA ARG A 105 5.00 -6.81 -20.47
C ARG A 105 6.14 -6.23 -21.29
N LEU A 106 7.15 -7.05 -21.57
CA LEU A 106 8.04 -6.81 -22.68
C LEU A 106 7.11 -6.70 -23.88
N HIS A 107 6.88 -5.49 -24.38
CA HIS A 107 6.30 -5.33 -25.70
C HIS A 107 7.22 -6.11 -26.62
N SER A 108 6.77 -7.31 -27.00
CA SER A 108 7.25 -7.99 -28.18
C SER A 108 7.12 -6.97 -29.29
N LYS A 109 8.26 -6.42 -29.72
CA LYS A 109 8.47 -5.91 -31.07
C LYS A 109 8.32 -7.05 -32.09
N ALA A 110 7.31 -7.90 -31.94
CA ALA A 110 6.69 -8.61 -33.05
C ALA A 110 5.73 -7.59 -33.67
N ILE A 111 6.35 -6.56 -34.27
CA ILE A 111 5.81 -5.93 -35.45
C ILE A 111 5.67 -7.12 -36.39
N ALA A 112 4.45 -7.63 -36.53
CA ALA A 112 4.11 -8.45 -37.66
C ALA A 112 4.30 -7.53 -38.87
N GLU A 113 5.50 -7.60 -39.45
CA GLU A 113 5.74 -7.15 -40.81
C GLU A 113 4.62 -7.79 -41.66
N PRO A 114 3.89 -7.02 -42.48
CA PRO A 114 3.11 -7.63 -43.53
C PRO A 114 4.12 -8.31 -44.45
N SER A 115 4.17 -9.64 -44.42
CA SER A 115 4.84 -10.39 -45.49
C SER A 115 4.19 -9.97 -46.81
N ALA A 116 5.06 -9.57 -47.74
CA ALA A 116 4.77 -9.05 -49.07
C ALA A 116 3.86 -9.97 -49.90
#